data_AF-T1AXW7-F1
#
_entry.id   AF-T1AXW7-F1
#
_cell.length_a   1.000
_cell.length_b   1.000
_cell.length_c   1.000
_cell.angle_alpha   90.00
_cell.angle_beta   90.00
_cell.angle_gamma   90.00
#
_symmetry.space_group_name_H-M   'P 1'
#
loop_
_entity.id
_entity.type
_entity.pdbx_description
1 polymer ?
#
loop_
_entity_poly.entity_id
_entity_poly.type
_entity_poly.pdbx_seq_one_letter_code
_entity_poly.pdbx_strand_id
1 'polypeptide(L)'
;LLEESNLKTEILEGRKFGGTPEGIAILVDVFRSTSSIPILLARGAEYIIPTKTVKEARELKKKIPDALLVGERYGFKIRKFDYGNTPANDLD
;
A
#
# COMPACT_ATOMS: atom_id res chain seq x y z
N LEU A 1 -6.07 -1.18 -40.94
CA LEU A 1 -5.63 -2.35 -40.17
C LEU A 1 -5.16 -1.82 -38.82
N LEU A 2 -6.05 -1.85 -37.82
CA LEU A 2 -5.62 -1.63 -36.44
C LEU A 2 -4.98 -2.95 -36.03
N GLU A 3 -3.68 -2.97 -35.76
CA GLU A 3 -3.05 -4.11 -35.11
C GLU A 3 -3.78 -4.33 -33.78
N GLU A 4 -4.37 -5.51 -33.60
CA GLU A 4 -4.90 -5.90 -32.30
C GLU A 4 -3.74 -5.93 -31.31
N SER A 5 -3.68 -4.93 -30.42
CA SER A 5 -2.73 -4.92 -29.33
C SER A 5 -3.08 -6.06 -28.37
N ASN A 6 -2.35 -7.18 -28.46
CA ASN A 6 -2.51 -8.29 -27.52
C ASN A 6 -1.88 -7.92 -26.17
N LEU A 7 -2.73 -7.72 -25.16
CA LEU A 7 -2.28 -7.54 -23.78
C LEU A 7 -1.75 -8.88 -23.25
N LYS A 8 -0.45 -8.95 -22.96
CA LYS A 8 0.16 -10.07 -22.24
C LYS A 8 0.11 -9.80 -20.74
N THR A 9 -0.31 -10.79 -19.97
CA THR A 9 -0.38 -10.70 -18.51
C THR A 9 0.33 -11.89 -17.86
N GLU A 10 1.05 -11.62 -16.79
CA GLU A 10 1.67 -12.64 -15.95
C GLU A 10 1.28 -12.39 -14.49
N ILE A 11 0.97 -13.47 -13.76
CA ILE A 11 0.71 -13.41 -12.32
C ILE A 11 1.96 -13.87 -11.59
N LEU A 12 2.57 -12.94 -10.85
CA LEU A 12 3.78 -13.17 -10.09
C LEU A 12 3.45 -13.26 -8.59
N GLU A 13 4.04 -14.22 -7.89
CA GLU A 13 3.99 -14.23 -6.43
C GLU A 13 4.92 -13.15 -5.85
N GLY A 14 4.39 -11.95 -5.65
CA GLY A 14 5.19 -10.76 -5.31
C GLY A 14 6.09 -10.88 -4.08
N ARG A 15 5.79 -11.78 -3.12
CA ARG A 15 6.66 -12.04 -1.96
C ARG A 15 7.89 -12.90 -2.26
N LYS A 16 7.84 -13.69 -3.34
CA LYS A 16 8.94 -14.55 -3.79
C LYS A 16 9.61 -14.03 -5.04
N PHE A 17 8.97 -13.11 -5.75
CA PHE A 17 9.52 -12.49 -6.93
C PHE A 17 10.73 -11.62 -6.56
N GLY A 18 11.93 -12.10 -6.93
CA GLY A 18 13.21 -11.44 -6.63
C GLY A 18 13.72 -10.52 -7.74
N GLY A 19 12.93 -10.33 -8.81
CA GLY A 19 13.29 -9.52 -9.97
C GLY A 19 12.58 -8.17 -10.01
N THR A 20 12.71 -7.49 -11.14
CA THR A 20 11.86 -6.36 -11.53
C THR A 20 10.95 -6.87 -12.65
N PRO A 21 9.62 -6.70 -12.57
CA PRO A 21 8.74 -7.15 -13.63
C PRO A 21 8.97 -6.33 -14.90
N GLU A 22 8.86 -6.96 -16.06
CA GLU A 22 8.87 -6.24 -17.34
C GLU A 22 7.49 -5.60 -17.58
N GLY A 23 7.48 -4.33 -18.02
CA GLY A 23 6.24 -3.60 -18.31
C GLY A 23 5.55 -3.00 -17.08
N ILE A 24 4.21 -3.01 -17.07
CA ILE A 24 3.40 -2.38 -16.02
C ILE A 24 3.16 -3.38 -14.88
N ALA A 25 3.64 -3.04 -13.69
CA ALA A 25 3.38 -3.81 -12.49
C ALA A 25 2.06 -3.36 -11.82
N ILE A 26 1.15 -4.30 -11.60
CA ILE A 26 -0.07 -4.09 -10.82
C ILE A 26 0.06 -4.84 -9.51
N LEU A 27 0.18 -4.12 -8.39
CA LEU A 27 0.22 -4.73 -7.06
C LEU A 27 -1.19 -5.13 -6.62
N VAL A 28 -1.35 -6.36 -6.16
CA VAL A 28 -2.61 -6.90 -5.65
C VAL A 28 -2.42 -7.51 -4.27
N ASP A 29 -2.98 -6.84 -3.27
CA ASP A 29 -3.16 -7.28 -1.88
C ASP A 29 -4.55 -6.83 -1.43
N VAL A 30 -5.56 -7.61 -1.81
CA VAL A 30 -6.98 -7.28 -1.61
C VAL A 30 -7.33 -7.20 -0.12
N PHE A 31 -6.66 -7.98 0.72
CA PHE A 31 -6.89 -8.05 2.16
C PHE A 31 -5.62 -7.67 2.95
N ARG A 32 -5.30 -6.38 3.11
CA ARG A 32 -6.14 -5.20 2.82
C ARG A 32 -5.39 -4.02 2.22
N SER A 33 -4.08 -4.14 1.98
CA SER A 33 -3.23 -2.99 1.67
C SER A 33 -3.67 -2.25 0.39
N THR A 34 -3.81 -2.96 -0.72
CA THR A 34 -4.18 -2.34 -2.02
C THR A 34 -5.66 -1.97 -2.12
N SER A 35 -6.49 -2.42 -1.17
CA SER A 35 -7.85 -1.92 -0.99
C SER A 35 -7.88 -0.62 -0.17
N SER A 36 -7.03 -0.50 0.86
CA SER A 36 -6.95 0.69 1.72
C SER A 36 -6.29 1.89 1.05
N ILE A 37 -5.19 1.67 0.31
CA ILE A 37 -4.42 2.74 -0.36
C ILE A 37 -5.28 3.67 -1.23
N PRO A 38 -6.06 3.17 -2.21
CA PRO A 38 -6.86 4.06 -3.08
C PRO A 38 -7.90 4.85 -2.29
N ILE A 39 -8.43 4.29 -1.20
CA ILE A 39 -9.38 4.96 -0.33
C ILE A 39 -8.72 6.09 0.46
N LEU A 40 -7.51 5.90 0.98
CA LEU A 40 -6.74 6.95 1.65
C LEU A 40 -6.44 8.12 0.70
N LEU A 41 -6.04 7.80 -0.53
CA LEU A 41 -5.81 8.80 -1.58
C LEU A 41 -7.09 9.56 -1.93
N ALA A 42 -8.20 8.85 -2.13
CA ALA A 42 -9.51 9.46 -2.40
C ALA A 42 -10.01 10.35 -1.25
N ARG A 43 -9.55 10.11 -0.02
CA ARG A 43 -9.85 10.90 1.18
C ARG A 43 -8.86 12.05 1.42
N GLY A 44 -7.97 12.34 0.48
CA GLY A 44 -7.10 13.51 0.50
C GLY A 44 -5.68 13.26 0.98
N ALA A 45 -5.25 12.00 1.15
CA ALA A 45 -3.82 11.73 1.29
C ALA A 45 -3.10 12.14 0.00
N GLU A 46 -2.10 13.01 0.11
CA GLU A 46 -1.33 13.51 -1.05
C GLU A 46 -0.50 12.39 -1.71
N TYR A 47 0.11 11.54 -0.89
CA TYR A 47 0.88 10.37 -1.32
C TYR A 47 0.93 9.33 -0.21
N ILE A 48 1.34 8.11 -0.56
CA ILE A 48 1.53 6.99 0.38
C ILE A 48 3.00 6.59 0.35
N ILE A 49 3.63 6.49 1.52
CA ILE A 49 4.98 5.94 1.67
C ILE A 49 4.87 4.54 2.30
N PRO A 50 5.02 3.45 1.51
CA PRO A 50 5.10 2.11 2.08
C PRO A 50 6.42 1.96 2.85
N THR A 51 6.37 1.29 4.00
CA THR A 51 7.55 1.02 4.83
C THR A 51 7.62 -0.45 5.17
N LYS A 52 8.83 -0.99 5.29
CA LYS A 52 9.04 -2.41 5.60
C LYS A 52 8.81 -2.68 7.09
N THR A 53 9.17 -1.73 7.94
CA THR A 53 9.15 -1.92 9.41
C THR A 53 8.44 -0.79 10.14
N VAL A 54 7.87 -1.12 11.32
CA VAL A 54 7.27 -0.13 12.23
C VAL A 54 8.28 0.93 12.68
N LYS A 55 9.55 0.53 12.85
CA LYS A 55 10.63 1.45 13.22
C LYS A 55 10.83 2.49 12.13
N GLU A 56 10.96 2.05 10.87
CA GLU A 56 11.11 2.92 9.71
C GLU A 56 9.95 3.91 9.56
N ALA A 57 8.69 3.43 9.68
CA ALA A 57 7.52 4.29 9.67
C ALA A 57 7.60 5.40 10.73
N ARG A 58 7.96 5.05 11.97
CA ARG A 58 8.10 6.03 13.06
C ARG A 58 9.25 7.01 12.83
N GLU A 59 10.37 6.57 12.28
CA GLU A 59 11.47 7.48 11.95
C GLU A 59 11.09 8.44 10.82
N LEU A 60 10.29 8.00 9.83
CA LEU A 60 9.78 8.87 8.78
C LEU A 60 8.79 9.91 9.32
N LYS A 61 7.86 9.54 10.21
CA LYS A 61 6.94 10.48 10.87
C LYS A 61 7.66 11.60 11.61
N LYS A 62 8.84 11.33 12.21
CA LYS A 62 9.65 12.39 12.85
C LYS A 62 10.18 13.41 11.84
N LYS A 63 10.42 12.99 10.59
CA LYS A 63 10.91 13.83 9.49
C LYS A 63 9.78 14.53 8.73
N ILE A 64 8.57 13.97 8.79
CA ILE A 64 7.37 14.47 8.12
C ILE A 64 6.28 14.64 9.18
N PRO A 65 6.29 15.76 9.93
CA PRO A 65 5.43 15.93 11.11
C PRO A 65 3.94 15.77 10.83
N ASP A 66 3.48 16.07 9.61
CA ASP A 66 2.06 15.98 9.22
C ASP A 66 1.66 14.61 8.65
N ALA A 67 2.60 13.68 8.43
CA ALA A 67 2.29 12.36 7.88
C ALA A 67 1.44 11.53 8.84
N LEU A 68 0.49 10.74 8.37
CA LEU A 68 -0.26 9.82 9.24
C LEU A 68 0.37 8.43 9.23
N LEU A 69 0.46 7.79 10.39
CA LEU A 69 0.91 6.41 10.54
C LEU A 69 -0.29 5.47 10.39
N VAL A 70 -0.28 4.69 9.31
CA VAL A 70 -1.33 3.74 8.96
C VAL A 70 -0.72 2.35 8.79
N GLY A 71 -1.32 1.34 9.40
CA GLY A 71 -0.84 -0.04 9.22
C GLY A 71 -1.23 -1.02 10.31
N GLU A 72 -0.87 -2.28 10.10
CA GLU A 72 -1.23 -3.37 10.99
C GLU A 72 -0.06 -4.35 11.28
N ARG A 73 -0.23 -5.10 12.36
CA ARG A 73 0.47 -6.37 12.60
C ARG A 73 -0.55 -7.41 13.05
N TYR A 74 -0.54 -8.56 12.38
CA TYR A 74 -1.47 -9.67 12.64
C TYR A 74 -2.96 -9.26 12.54
N GLY A 75 -3.27 -8.30 11.68
CA GLY A 75 -4.62 -7.75 11.47
C GLY A 75 -4.99 -6.58 12.38
N PHE A 76 -4.18 -6.28 13.41
CA PHE A 76 -4.49 -5.26 14.41
C PHE A 76 -3.73 -3.95 14.17
N LYS A 77 -4.38 -2.80 14.45
CA LYS A 77 -3.73 -1.49 14.45
C LYS A 77 -2.51 -1.51 15.36
N ILE A 78 -1.38 -1.02 14.84
CA ILE A 78 -0.14 -0.93 15.61
C ILE A 78 -0.32 0.11 16.73
N ARG A 79 0.13 -0.20 17.94
CA ARG A 79 0.06 0.75 19.07
C ARG A 79 0.73 2.09 18.71
N LYS A 80 0.00 3.19 18.95
CA LYS A 80 0.37 4.57 18.61
C LYS A 80 0.45 4.88 17.10
N PHE A 81 -0.11 4.04 16.24
CA PHE A 81 -0.45 4.46 14.88
C PHE A 81 -1.80 5.17 14.91
N ASP A 82 -1.97 6.12 14.00
CA ASP A 82 -3.20 6.90 13.86
C ASP A 82 -4.33 5.95 13.44
N TYR A 83 -4.08 5.14 12.39
CA TYR A 83 -5.08 4.26 11.79
C TYR A 83 -4.59 2.83 11.55
N GLY A 84 -5.53 1.89 11.49
CA GLY A 84 -5.27 0.50 11.09
C GLY A 84 -5.27 0.34 9.57
N ASN A 85 -5.17 -0.89 9.08
CA ASN A 85 -5.24 -1.19 7.64
C ASN A 85 -6.65 -1.65 7.22
N THR A 86 -7.70 -1.04 7.77
CA THR A 86 -9.09 -1.35 7.43
C THR A 86 -9.66 -0.30 6.48
N PRO A 87 -10.11 -0.68 5.26
CA PRO A 87 -10.70 0.22 4.27
C PRO A 87 -11.86 1.10 4.77
N ALA A 88 -12.70 0.56 5.65
CA ALA A 88 -14.01 1.11 5.97
C ALA A 88 -14.15 1.75 7.36
N ASN A 89 -13.40 1.31 8.38
CA ASN A 89 -13.82 1.50 9.79
C ASN A 89 -12.82 2.18 10.72
N ASP A 90 -11.58 2.44 10.32
CA ASP A 90 -10.57 2.93 11.28
C ASP A 90 -10.41 4.46 11.31
N LEU A 91 -11.26 5.23 10.61
CA LEU A 91 -11.08 6.68 10.37
C LEU A 91 -12.10 7.59 11.08
N ASP A 92 -12.91 7.07 12.02
CA ASP A 92 -13.76 7.87 12.92
C ASP A 92 -13.02 8.25 14.22
#